data_AF-A0A660PXB5-F1
#
_entry.id   AF-A0A660PXB5-F1
#
_cell.length_a   1.000
_cell.length_b   1.000
_cell.length_c   1.000
_cell.angle_alpha   90.00
_cell.angle_beta   90.00
_cell.angle_gamma   90.00
#
_symmetry.space_group_name_H-M   'P 1'
#
loop_
_entity.id
_entity.type
_entity.pdbx_description
1 polymer ?
#
loop_
_entity_poly.entity_id
_entity_poly.type
_entity_poly.pdbx_seq_one_letter_code
_entity_poly.pdbx_strand_id
1 'polypeptide(L)'
;MQILPEILLVVLGGVLAAGTGWLLDRAREKANIKKAKELFIIGVCDDLRNSIELFEKIEDEWEKTTTIWFVTLNEIKESRQFYQNSKSYLILIDDSDLRKKISRYYLKSTNLINILEFQQNRIIQILGKLSDLIRDIRNENPDMDYKQAADFAKPYLPKELEEIEKLQQTLPSDINKLSDFKLQAVDILKSMESLKV
;
A
#
# COMPACT_ATOMS: atom_id res chain seq x y z
N MET A 1 -12.13 -28.51 67.95
CA MET A 1 -12.13 -29.12 66.60
C MET A 1 -12.93 -28.16 65.70
N GLN A 2 -12.26 -27.22 65.01
CA GLN A 2 -12.88 -26.11 64.25
C GLN A 2 -12.40 -26.09 62.77
N ILE A 3 -12.09 -27.26 62.20
CA ILE A 3 -11.41 -27.36 60.90
C ILE A 3 -12.38 -27.16 59.72
N LEU A 4 -13.67 -27.48 59.91
CA LEU A 4 -14.71 -27.39 58.87
C LEU A 4 -14.96 -25.95 58.36
N PRO A 5 -15.13 -24.92 59.22
CA PRO A 5 -15.39 -23.55 58.76
C PRO A 5 -14.18 -22.92 58.03
N GLU A 6 -12.94 -23.26 58.41
CA GLU A 6 -11.73 -22.74 57.75
C GLU A 6 -11.57 -23.31 56.34
N ILE A 7 -11.82 -24.60 56.13
CA ILE A 7 -11.78 -25.22 54.79
C ILE A 7 -12.85 -24.61 53.87
N LEU A 8 -14.05 -24.38 54.39
CA LEU A 8 -15.16 -23.79 53.62
C LEU A 8 -14.83 -22.35 53.19
N LEU A 9 -14.18 -21.58 54.06
CA LEU A 9 -13.70 -20.21 53.77
C LEU A 9 -12.59 -20.18 52.71
N VAL A 10 -11.64 -21.12 52.75
CA VAL A 10 -10.56 -21.22 51.76
C VAL A 10 -11.11 -21.63 50.39
N VAL A 11 -12.06 -22.56 50.34
CA VAL A 11 -12.72 -22.97 49.08
C VAL A 11 -13.58 -21.84 48.51
N LEU A 12 -14.36 -21.14 49.34
CA LEU A 12 -15.12 -19.95 48.93
C LEU A 12 -14.21 -18.82 48.43
N GLY A 13 -13.10 -18.57 49.14
CA GLY A 13 -12.09 -17.59 48.75
C GLY A 13 -11.42 -17.94 47.43
N GLY A 14 -11.08 -19.21 47.20
CA GLY A 14 -10.51 -19.71 45.95
C GLY A 14 -11.46 -19.60 44.76
N VAL A 15 -12.75 -19.94 44.94
CA VAL A 15 -13.77 -19.81 43.89
C VAL A 15 -14.06 -18.35 43.54
N LEU A 16 -14.13 -17.48 44.54
CA LEU A 16 -14.31 -16.03 44.33
C LEU A 16 -13.08 -15.40 43.65
N ALA A 17 -11.87 -15.77 44.04
CA ALA A 17 -10.64 -15.31 43.41
C ALA A 17 -10.52 -15.79 41.95
N ALA A 18 -10.86 -17.05 41.67
CA ALA A 18 -10.87 -17.58 40.31
C ALA A 18 -11.96 -16.94 39.44
N GLY A 19 -13.16 -16.74 39.98
CA GLY A 19 -14.28 -16.08 39.28
C GLY A 19 -14.01 -14.60 38.99
N THR A 20 -13.42 -13.88 39.94
CA THR A 20 -13.00 -12.48 39.74
C THR A 20 -11.85 -12.35 38.76
N GLY A 21 -10.87 -13.26 38.78
CA GLY A 21 -9.79 -13.34 37.79
C GLY A 21 -10.33 -13.52 36.37
N TRP A 22 -11.22 -14.50 36.16
CA TRP A 22 -11.83 -14.74 34.85
C TRP A 22 -12.66 -13.55 34.33
N LEU A 23 -13.43 -12.89 35.21
CA LEU A 23 -14.20 -11.69 34.84
C LEU A 23 -13.29 -10.51 34.47
N LEU A 24 -12.20 -10.30 35.22
CA LEU A 24 -11.20 -9.26 34.95
C LEU A 24 -10.50 -9.52 33.61
N ASP A 25 -10.11 -10.77 33.35
CA ASP A 25 -9.47 -11.13 32.08
C ASP A 25 -10.41 -10.95 30.90
N ARG A 26 -11.69 -11.33 31.04
CA ARG A 26 -12.70 -11.09 30.01
C ARG A 26 -12.98 -9.61 29.77
N ALA A 27 -12.97 -8.79 30.83
CA ALA A 27 -13.11 -7.34 30.71
C ALA A 27 -11.90 -6.72 29.99
N ARG A 28 -10.69 -7.16 30.33
CA ARG A 28 -9.44 -6.75 29.65
C ARG A 28 -9.41 -7.15 28.19
N GLU A 29 -9.82 -8.38 27.88
CA GLU A 29 -9.88 -8.88 26.50
C GLU A 29 -10.85 -8.03 25.66
N LYS A 30 -12.04 -7.72 26.18
CA LYS A 30 -12.99 -6.81 25.51
C LYS A 30 -12.40 -5.42 25.29
N ALA A 31 -11.73 -4.86 26.29
CA ALA A 31 -11.08 -3.56 26.17
C ALA A 31 -9.96 -3.58 25.11
N ASN A 32 -9.17 -4.66 25.08
CA ASN A 32 -8.10 -4.85 24.10
C ASN A 32 -8.63 -4.98 22.68
N ILE A 33 -9.71 -5.76 22.48
CA ILE A 33 -10.37 -5.89 21.17
C ILE A 33 -10.93 -4.54 20.70
N LYS A 34 -11.59 -3.81 21.60
CA LYS A 34 -12.10 -2.46 21.28
C LYS A 34 -10.96 -1.53 20.86
N LYS A 35 -9.88 -1.48 21.64
CA LYS A 35 -8.70 -0.68 21.33
C LYS A 35 -8.03 -1.10 20.02
N ALA A 36 -7.95 -2.39 19.75
CA ALA A 36 -7.40 -2.92 18.49
C ALA A 36 -8.25 -2.50 17.29
N LYS A 37 -9.59 -2.58 17.41
CA LYS A 37 -10.52 -2.09 16.39
C LYS A 37 -10.34 -0.59 16.15
N GLU A 38 -10.26 0.21 17.20
CA GLU A 38 -10.04 1.66 17.12
C GLU A 38 -8.72 2.01 16.43
N LEU A 39 -7.60 1.40 16.85
CA LEU A 39 -6.29 1.60 16.25
C LEU A 39 -6.25 1.16 14.78
N PHE A 40 -6.92 0.03 14.46
CA PHE A 40 -7.06 -0.42 13.08
C PHE A 40 -7.81 0.59 12.22
N ILE A 41 -8.97 1.08 12.70
CA ILE A 41 -9.77 2.09 12.00
C ILE A 41 -8.95 3.36 11.78
N ILE A 42 -8.26 3.85 12.81
CA ILE A 42 -7.41 5.03 12.72
C ILE A 42 -6.34 4.84 11.65
N GLY A 43 -5.55 3.76 11.71
CA GLY A 43 -4.47 3.55 10.76
C GLY A 43 -4.94 3.33 9.32
N VAL A 44 -6.10 2.68 9.11
CA VAL A 44 -6.71 2.59 7.77
C VAL A 44 -7.16 3.97 7.29
N CYS A 45 -7.80 4.78 8.14
CA CYS A 45 -8.17 6.15 7.76
C CYS A 45 -6.96 7.00 7.39
N ASP A 46 -5.88 6.93 8.17
CA ASP A 46 -4.67 7.72 7.93
C ASP A 46 -3.98 7.29 6.63
N ASP A 47 -3.89 5.98 6.36
CA ASP A 47 -3.40 5.43 5.10
C ASP A 47 -4.27 5.86 3.90
N LEU A 48 -5.60 5.86 4.04
CA LEU A 48 -6.50 6.28 2.96
C LEU A 48 -6.34 7.76 2.63
N ARG A 49 -6.21 8.63 3.65
CA ARG A 49 -5.94 10.06 3.44
C ARG A 49 -4.62 10.29 2.73
N ASN A 50 -3.56 9.64 3.21
CA ASN A 50 -2.25 9.69 2.57
C ASN A 50 -2.31 9.19 1.11
N SER A 51 -3.00 8.08 0.87
CA SER A 51 -3.17 7.52 -0.48
C SER A 51 -3.88 8.48 -1.44
N ILE A 52 -4.89 9.23 -0.97
CA ILE A 52 -5.59 10.24 -1.78
C ILE A 52 -4.61 11.32 -2.23
N GLU A 53 -3.83 11.88 -1.30
CA GLU A 53 -2.83 12.91 -1.59
C GLU A 53 -1.76 12.40 -2.56
N LEU A 54 -1.26 11.17 -2.35
CA LEU A 54 -0.22 10.59 -3.19
C LEU A 54 -0.72 10.22 -4.59
N PHE A 55 -1.98 9.82 -4.75
CA PHE A 55 -2.55 9.62 -6.09
C PHE A 55 -2.62 10.93 -6.87
N GLU A 56 -3.05 12.02 -6.24
CA GLU A 56 -3.06 13.35 -6.87
C GLU A 56 -1.66 13.81 -7.25
N LYS A 57 -0.70 13.55 -6.37
CA LYS A 57 0.72 13.84 -6.64
C LYS A 57 1.23 13.08 -7.85
N ILE A 58 0.89 11.79 -8.02
CA ILE A 58 1.30 11.01 -9.20
C ILE A 58 0.67 11.57 -10.47
N GLU A 59 -0.61 11.93 -10.44
CA GLU A 59 -1.31 12.55 -11.57
C GLU A 59 -0.60 13.86 -11.99
N ASP A 60 -0.29 14.73 -11.03
CA ASP A 60 0.42 16.00 -11.25
C ASP A 60 1.87 15.79 -11.76
N GLU A 61 2.61 14.84 -11.18
CA GLU A 61 3.95 14.46 -11.63
C GLU A 61 3.94 13.99 -13.09
N TRP A 62 2.94 13.18 -13.45
CA TRP A 62 2.76 12.68 -14.81
C TRP A 62 2.40 13.78 -15.79
N GLU A 63 1.46 14.66 -15.46
CA GLU A 63 1.06 15.78 -16.33
C GLU A 63 2.23 16.74 -16.60
N LYS A 64 3.09 16.97 -15.61
CA LYS A 64 4.23 17.90 -15.73
C LYS A 64 5.44 17.30 -16.42
N THR A 65 5.74 16.04 -16.14
CA THR A 65 7.06 15.44 -16.48
C THR A 65 6.95 14.15 -17.26
N THR A 66 5.76 13.61 -17.46
CA THR A 66 5.52 12.27 -18.05
C THR A 66 6.35 11.18 -17.36
N THR A 67 6.62 11.37 -16.06
CA THR A 67 7.45 10.50 -15.24
C THR A 67 6.76 10.33 -13.89
N ILE A 68 6.65 9.08 -13.44
CA ILE A 68 6.20 8.77 -12.09
C ILE A 68 7.42 8.61 -11.20
N TRP A 69 7.49 9.34 -10.09
CA TRP A 69 8.63 9.24 -9.19
C TRP A 69 8.51 8.00 -8.30
N PHE A 70 9.56 7.17 -8.26
CA PHE A 70 9.58 5.97 -7.40
C PHE A 70 9.41 6.28 -5.92
N VAL A 71 9.83 7.46 -5.48
CA VAL A 71 9.63 7.92 -4.10
C VAL A 71 8.14 7.93 -3.76
N THR A 72 7.32 8.53 -4.62
CA THR A 72 5.86 8.62 -4.43
C THR A 72 5.21 7.23 -4.48
N LEU A 73 5.63 6.35 -5.39
CA LEU A 73 5.14 4.96 -5.44
C LEU A 73 5.51 4.15 -4.19
N ASN A 74 6.73 4.32 -3.69
CA ASN A 74 7.21 3.63 -2.49
C ASN A 74 6.49 4.12 -1.24
N GLU A 75 6.20 5.42 -1.13
CA GLU A 75 5.42 5.97 -0.02
C GLU A 75 4.03 5.33 0.07
N ILE A 76 3.36 5.13 -1.06
CA ILE A 76 2.08 4.40 -1.11
C ILE A 76 2.27 2.93 -0.67
N LYS A 77 3.32 2.26 -1.13
CA LYS A 77 3.60 0.86 -0.76
C LYS A 77 3.89 0.71 0.74
N GLU A 78 4.65 1.63 1.31
CA GLU A 78 4.98 1.69 2.74
C GLU A 78 3.72 1.93 3.58
N SER A 79 2.89 2.90 3.19
CA SER A 79 1.62 3.19 3.84
C SER A 79 0.74 1.93 3.93
N ARG A 80 0.66 1.15 2.83
CA ARG A 80 -0.13 -0.09 2.76
C ARG A 80 0.41 -1.25 3.60
N GLN A 81 1.65 -1.20 4.06
CA GLN A 81 2.18 -2.21 4.99
C GLN A 81 1.38 -2.23 6.28
N PHE A 82 0.86 -1.08 6.74
CA PHE A 82 -0.02 -1.02 7.89
C PHE A 82 -1.21 -1.96 7.70
N TYR A 83 -1.96 -1.82 6.60
CA TYR A 83 -3.10 -2.69 6.31
C TYR A 83 -2.68 -4.15 6.19
N GLN A 84 -1.59 -4.46 5.49
CA GLN A 84 -1.13 -5.86 5.33
C GLN A 84 -0.82 -6.54 6.67
N ASN A 85 -0.19 -5.80 7.59
CA ASN A 85 0.17 -6.29 8.91
C ASN A 85 -1.02 -6.35 9.88
N SER A 86 -2.09 -5.61 9.59
CA SER A 86 -3.25 -5.47 10.48
C SER A 86 -4.56 -6.04 9.90
N LYS A 87 -4.54 -6.61 8.70
CA LYS A 87 -5.74 -7.09 7.98
C LYS A 87 -6.58 -8.10 8.75
N SER A 88 -6.01 -8.81 9.73
CA SER A 88 -6.77 -9.72 10.61
C SER A 88 -7.80 -8.96 11.45
N TYR A 89 -7.53 -7.70 11.82
CA TYR A 89 -8.46 -6.84 12.56
C TYR A 89 -9.63 -6.34 11.72
N LEU A 90 -9.58 -6.52 10.40
CA LEU A 90 -10.70 -6.20 9.52
C LEU A 90 -11.97 -6.97 9.92
N ILE A 91 -11.84 -8.17 10.49
CA ILE A 91 -12.98 -8.97 10.98
C ILE A 91 -13.76 -8.27 12.11
N LEU A 92 -13.16 -7.30 12.80
CA LEU A 92 -13.79 -6.54 13.89
C LEU A 92 -14.75 -5.46 13.38
N ILE A 93 -14.76 -5.18 12.07
CA ILE A 93 -15.76 -4.34 11.42
C ILE A 93 -16.97 -5.20 11.13
N ASP A 94 -18.14 -4.87 11.68
CA ASP A 94 -19.34 -5.71 11.55
C ASP A 94 -19.93 -5.70 10.12
N ASP A 95 -19.79 -4.56 9.42
CA ASP A 95 -20.26 -4.38 8.04
C ASP A 95 -19.47 -5.24 7.04
N SER A 96 -20.12 -6.29 6.52
CA SER A 96 -19.53 -7.20 5.55
C SER A 96 -19.21 -6.56 4.21
N ASP A 97 -19.99 -5.58 3.76
CA ASP A 97 -19.79 -4.98 2.45
C ASP A 97 -18.65 -3.97 2.50
N LEU A 98 -18.54 -3.22 3.60
CA LEU A 98 -17.38 -2.38 3.88
C LEU A 98 -16.09 -3.21 3.95
N ARG A 99 -16.09 -4.36 4.66
CA ARG A 99 -14.92 -5.26 4.69
C ARG A 99 -14.50 -5.69 3.27
N LYS A 100 -15.45 -6.07 2.42
CA LYS A 100 -15.17 -6.45 1.02
C LYS A 100 -14.63 -5.28 0.22
N LYS A 101 -15.20 -4.08 0.39
CA LYS A 101 -14.72 -2.85 -0.28
C LYS A 101 -13.26 -2.57 0.09
N ILE A 102 -12.93 -2.57 1.39
CA ILE A 102 -11.57 -2.34 1.90
C ILE A 102 -10.60 -3.37 1.30
N SER A 103 -10.90 -4.67 1.42
CA SER A 103 -10.01 -5.72 0.90
C SER A 103 -9.79 -5.62 -0.61
N ARG A 104 -10.85 -5.33 -1.38
CA ARG A 104 -10.73 -5.16 -2.84
C ARG A 104 -9.93 -3.91 -3.20
N TYR A 105 -10.16 -2.80 -2.50
CA TYR A 105 -9.42 -1.56 -2.69
C TYR A 105 -7.92 -1.81 -2.52
N TYR A 106 -7.49 -2.31 -1.35
CA TYR A 106 -6.07 -2.53 -1.08
C TYR A 106 -5.43 -3.53 -2.03
N LEU A 107 -6.13 -4.60 -2.40
CA LEU A 107 -5.61 -5.57 -3.37
C LEU A 107 -5.40 -4.93 -4.74
N LYS A 108 -6.45 -4.31 -5.30
CA LYS A 108 -6.42 -3.78 -6.66
C LYS A 108 -5.49 -2.57 -6.78
N SER A 109 -5.52 -1.68 -5.80
CA SER A 109 -4.66 -0.50 -5.79
C SER A 109 -3.18 -0.90 -5.61
N THR A 110 -2.88 -1.94 -4.83
CA THR A 110 -1.51 -2.51 -4.73
C THR A 110 -1.03 -3.06 -6.05
N ASN A 111 -1.88 -3.82 -6.74
CA ASN A 111 -1.52 -4.35 -8.04
C ASN A 111 -1.24 -3.23 -9.05
N LEU A 112 -2.06 -2.17 -9.08
CA LEU A 112 -1.81 -1.03 -9.97
C LEU A 112 -0.48 -0.35 -9.67
N ILE A 113 -0.18 -0.08 -8.40
CA ILE A 113 1.09 0.57 -8.01
C ILE A 113 2.30 -0.27 -8.42
N ASN A 114 2.24 -1.60 -8.23
CA ASN A 114 3.30 -2.51 -8.68
C ASN A 114 3.45 -2.52 -10.21
N ILE A 115 2.35 -2.42 -10.96
CA ILE A 115 2.37 -2.32 -12.43
C ILE A 115 3.06 -1.02 -12.85
N LEU A 116 2.67 0.12 -12.28
CA LEU A 116 3.27 1.42 -12.59
C LEU A 116 4.77 1.43 -12.28
N GLU A 117 5.17 0.92 -11.13
CA GLU A 117 6.58 0.78 -10.74
C GLU A 117 7.35 -0.10 -11.74
N PHE A 118 6.79 -1.27 -12.10
CA PHE A 118 7.40 -2.16 -13.07
C PHE A 118 7.60 -1.50 -14.43
N GLN A 119 6.55 -0.85 -14.96
CA GLN A 119 6.59 -0.17 -16.25
C GLN A 119 7.64 0.96 -16.25
N GLN A 120 7.64 1.81 -15.22
CA GLN A 120 8.61 2.90 -15.09
C GLN A 120 10.05 2.40 -14.95
N ASN A 121 10.28 1.37 -14.14
CA ASN A 121 11.59 0.74 -13.98
C ASN A 121 12.08 0.14 -15.29
N ARG A 122 11.18 -0.50 -16.04
CA ARG A 122 11.52 -1.09 -17.32
C ARG A 122 11.95 -0.04 -18.35
N ILE A 123 11.23 1.08 -18.43
CA ILE A 123 11.62 2.22 -19.28
C ILE A 123 13.02 2.71 -18.90
N ILE A 124 13.26 2.97 -17.61
CA ILE A 124 14.55 3.48 -17.13
C ILE A 124 15.69 2.51 -17.44
N GLN A 125 15.49 1.20 -17.27
CA GLN A 125 16.50 0.20 -17.62
C GLN A 125 16.86 0.21 -19.10
N ILE A 126 15.86 0.32 -19.98
CA ILE A 126 16.09 0.37 -21.43
C ILE A 126 16.82 1.67 -21.81
N LEU A 127 16.39 2.80 -21.27
CA LEU A 127 17.06 4.10 -21.50
C LEU A 127 18.50 4.10 -20.97
N GLY A 128 18.75 3.44 -19.83
CA GLY A 128 20.10 3.23 -19.30
C GLY A 128 20.99 2.44 -20.26
N LYS A 129 20.49 1.31 -20.77
CA LYS A 129 21.22 0.51 -21.79
C LYS A 129 21.50 1.31 -23.05
N LEU A 130 20.54 2.10 -23.53
CA LEU A 130 20.72 2.95 -24.70
C LEU A 130 21.79 4.02 -24.43
N SER A 131 21.76 4.65 -23.26
CA SER A 131 22.75 5.66 -22.86
C SER A 131 24.17 5.06 -22.77
N ASP A 132 24.31 3.88 -22.19
CA ASP A 132 25.59 3.16 -22.14
C ASP A 132 26.11 2.86 -23.55
N LEU A 133 25.26 2.36 -24.44
CA LEU A 133 25.64 2.10 -25.84
C LEU A 133 26.05 3.38 -26.58
N ILE A 134 25.34 4.48 -26.38
CA ILE A 134 25.69 5.79 -26.96
C ILE A 134 27.05 6.25 -26.45
N ARG A 135 27.31 6.09 -25.15
CA ARG A 135 28.61 6.43 -24.56
C ARG A 135 29.73 5.60 -25.20
N ASP A 136 29.53 4.30 -25.35
CA ASP A 136 30.54 3.39 -25.90
C ASP A 136 30.83 3.72 -27.38
N ILE A 137 29.79 3.98 -28.20
CA ILE A 137 29.95 4.43 -29.59
C ILE A 137 30.75 5.73 -29.68
N ARG A 138 30.49 6.71 -28.81
CA ARG A 138 31.21 7.98 -28.79
C ARG A 138 32.65 7.85 -28.33
N ASN A 139 32.94 6.90 -27.44
CA ASN A 139 34.31 6.62 -27.03
C ASN A 139 35.12 6.02 -28.17
N GLU A 140 34.50 5.17 -29.00
CA GLU A 140 35.12 4.58 -30.19
C GLU A 140 35.18 5.55 -31.38
N ASN A 141 34.24 6.50 -31.44
CA ASN A 141 34.13 7.50 -32.51
C ASN A 141 34.02 8.91 -31.91
N PRO A 142 35.13 9.52 -31.47
CA PRO A 142 35.12 10.82 -30.79
C PRO A 142 34.55 11.98 -31.61
N ASP A 143 34.58 11.85 -32.95
CA ASP A 143 34.03 12.84 -33.88
C ASP A 143 32.49 12.81 -33.97
N MET A 144 31.84 11.78 -33.43
CA MET A 144 30.38 11.70 -33.40
C MET A 144 29.80 12.54 -32.25
N ASP A 145 28.84 13.40 -32.60
CA ASP A 145 28.01 14.05 -31.59
C ASP A 145 27.01 13.05 -30.95
N TYR A 146 26.35 13.48 -29.87
CA TYR A 146 25.41 12.62 -29.14
C TYR A 146 24.25 12.13 -30.02
N LYS A 147 23.73 12.98 -30.91
CA LYS A 147 22.57 12.66 -31.74
C LYS A 147 22.95 11.62 -32.80
N GLN A 148 24.11 11.80 -33.44
CA GLN A 148 24.66 10.85 -34.40
C GLN A 148 24.90 9.49 -33.75
N ALA A 149 25.52 9.46 -32.56
CA ALA A 149 25.72 8.23 -31.82
C ALA A 149 24.39 7.58 -31.36
N ALA A 150 23.39 8.36 -30.97
CA ALA A 150 22.05 7.87 -30.63
C ALA A 150 21.34 7.24 -31.83
N ASP A 151 21.36 7.90 -32.99
CA ASP A 151 20.78 7.35 -34.22
C ASP A 151 21.52 6.11 -34.70
N PHE A 152 22.84 6.03 -34.48
CA PHE A 152 23.63 4.82 -34.72
C PHE A 152 23.34 3.70 -33.71
N ALA A 153 23.02 4.03 -32.46
CA ALA A 153 22.73 3.06 -31.39
C ALA A 153 21.35 2.38 -31.54
N LYS A 154 20.32 3.11 -32.01
CA LYS A 154 18.93 2.63 -32.06
C LYS A 154 18.75 1.28 -32.79
N PRO A 155 19.37 1.02 -33.96
CA PRO A 155 19.23 -0.27 -34.65
C PRO A 155 19.73 -1.48 -33.87
N TYR A 156 20.54 -1.30 -32.82
CA TYR A 156 21.06 -2.38 -31.98
C TYR A 156 20.09 -2.81 -30.88
N LEU A 157 19.05 -2.00 -30.57
CA LEU A 157 18.06 -2.28 -29.52
C LEU A 157 16.60 -2.19 -30.03
N PRO A 158 16.25 -2.80 -31.18
CA PRO A 158 14.95 -2.57 -31.82
C PRO A 158 13.79 -3.09 -30.97
N LYS A 159 13.97 -4.22 -30.27
CA LYS A 159 12.92 -4.83 -29.43
C LYS A 159 12.66 -4.00 -28.17
N GLU A 160 13.72 -3.50 -27.55
CA GLU A 160 13.61 -2.67 -26.35
C GLU A 160 12.97 -1.31 -26.66
N LEU A 161 13.26 -0.72 -27.82
CA LEU A 161 12.60 0.52 -28.25
C LEU A 161 11.11 0.29 -28.54
N GLU A 162 10.74 -0.81 -29.20
CA GLU A 162 9.34 -1.22 -29.40
C GLU A 162 8.63 -1.45 -28.04
N GLU A 163 9.34 -1.99 -27.06
CA GLU A 163 8.81 -2.18 -25.71
C GLU A 163 8.53 -0.84 -25.01
N ILE A 164 9.44 0.15 -25.11
CA ILE A 164 9.20 1.50 -24.60
C ILE A 164 7.94 2.10 -25.23
N GLU A 165 7.78 1.99 -26.56
CA GLU A 165 6.61 2.52 -27.26
C GLU A 165 5.31 1.90 -26.73
N LYS A 166 5.29 0.58 -26.52
CA LYS A 166 4.14 -0.12 -25.91
C LYS A 166 3.87 0.36 -24.48
N LEU A 167 4.90 0.49 -23.66
CA LEU A 167 4.78 0.95 -22.27
C LEU A 167 4.25 2.39 -22.20
N GLN A 168 4.73 3.27 -23.09
CA GLN A 168 4.27 4.66 -23.20
C GLN A 168 2.81 4.76 -23.66
N GLN A 169 2.30 3.78 -24.41
CA GLN A 169 0.88 3.72 -24.77
C GLN A 169 0.00 3.24 -23.61
N THR A 170 0.49 2.33 -22.77
CA THR A 170 -0.31 1.77 -21.66
C THR A 170 -0.28 2.62 -20.39
N LEU A 171 0.84 3.28 -20.08
CA LEU A 171 1.02 4.08 -18.87
C LEU A 171 -0.08 5.13 -18.65
N PRO A 172 -0.47 5.95 -19.65
CA PRO A 172 -1.56 6.92 -19.47
C PRO A 172 -2.87 6.27 -19.00
N SER A 173 -3.20 5.09 -19.55
CA SER A 173 -4.41 4.37 -19.16
C SER A 173 -4.32 3.84 -17.73
N ASP A 174 -3.15 3.36 -17.30
CA ASP A 174 -2.93 2.88 -15.94
C ASP A 174 -2.92 4.01 -14.91
N ILE A 175 -2.37 5.17 -15.25
CA ILE A 175 -2.37 6.38 -14.41
C ILE A 175 -3.80 6.91 -14.26
N ASN A 176 -4.59 6.94 -15.33
CA ASN A 176 -5.99 7.40 -15.25
C ASN A 176 -6.85 6.57 -14.28
N LYS A 177 -6.49 5.30 -14.03
CA LYS A 177 -7.18 4.46 -13.03
C LYS A 177 -6.92 4.89 -11.59
N LEU A 178 -5.91 5.73 -11.32
CA LEU A 178 -5.65 6.28 -9.98
C LEU A 178 -6.81 7.15 -9.50
N SER A 179 -7.44 7.92 -10.39
CA SER A 179 -8.65 8.69 -10.10
C SER A 179 -9.79 7.82 -9.54
N ASP A 180 -10.02 6.63 -10.12
CA ASP A 180 -11.02 5.67 -9.64
C ASP A 180 -10.67 5.14 -8.24
N PHE A 181 -9.38 4.89 -7.97
CA PHE A 181 -8.94 4.47 -6.64
C PHE A 181 -9.01 5.59 -5.63
N LYS A 182 -8.78 6.84 -6.03
CA LYS A 182 -8.97 8.03 -5.19
C LYS A 182 -10.43 8.14 -4.75
N LEU A 183 -11.37 8.02 -5.69
CA LEU A 183 -12.80 8.04 -5.36
C LEU A 183 -13.21 6.90 -4.44
N GLN A 184 -12.69 5.69 -4.67
CA GLN A 184 -12.90 4.55 -3.76
C GLN A 184 -12.32 4.81 -2.37
N ALA A 185 -11.13 5.40 -2.27
CA ALA A 185 -10.50 5.72 -1.00
C ALA A 185 -11.35 6.74 -0.22
N VAL A 186 -11.89 7.76 -0.89
CA VAL A 186 -12.81 8.74 -0.28
C VAL A 186 -14.10 8.08 0.24
N ASP A 187 -14.71 7.17 -0.53
CA ASP A 187 -15.92 6.44 -0.12
C ASP A 187 -15.65 5.57 1.13
N ILE A 188 -14.54 4.83 1.11
CA ILE A 188 -14.14 3.97 2.22
C ILE A 188 -13.81 4.81 3.45
N LEU A 189 -13.06 5.90 3.28
CA LEU A 189 -12.68 6.80 4.36
C LEU A 189 -13.91 7.33 5.08
N LYS A 190 -14.90 7.85 4.35
CA LYS A 190 -16.18 8.32 4.92
C LYS A 190 -16.89 7.23 5.71
N SER A 191 -16.94 6.01 5.16
CA SER A 191 -17.55 4.86 5.82
C SER A 191 -16.80 4.50 7.11
N MET A 192 -15.47 4.52 7.09
CA MET A 192 -14.62 4.20 8.25
C MET A 192 -14.70 5.26 9.34
N GLU A 193 -14.79 6.54 8.98
CA GLU A 193 -14.93 7.64 9.94
C GLU A 193 -16.26 7.57 10.71
N SER A 194 -17.34 7.11 10.07
CA SER A 194 -18.62 6.88 10.79
C SER A 194 -18.54 5.76 11.84
N LEU A 195 -17.53 4.89 11.77
CA LEU A 195 -17.31 3.83 12.76
C LEU A 195 -16.49 4.29 13.97
N LYS A 196 -15.97 5.52 13.96
CA LYS A 196 -15.22 6.11 15.09
C LYS A 196 -16.15 6.58 16.23
N VAL A 197 -17.47 6.43 16.07
CA VAL A 197 -18.51 6.78 17.06
C VAL A 197 -18.68 5.69 18.10
#